data_AF-A0A7W3VNV5-F1
#
_entry.id   AF-A0A7W3VNV5-F1
#
_cell.length_a   1.000
_cell.length_b   1.000
_cell.length_c   1.000
_cell.angle_alpha   90.00
_cell.angle_beta   90.00
_cell.angle_gamma   90.00
#
_symmetry.space_group_name_H-M   'P 1'
#
loop_
_entity.id
_entity.type
_entity.pdbx_description
1 polymer ?
#
loop_
_entity_poly.entity_id
_entity_poly.type
_entity_poly.pdbx_seq_one_letter_code
_entity_poly.pdbx_strand_id
1 'polypeptide(L)'
;MSDKKIIENPAERIKMLADELRVPVSHLGAKLGHNNNATVNSIIYGKTATITNAFADNAIEHIPEINYLFLLKGELPILNNNDTTTQLQQNMLGNNGDITMQQIIAKLDVISKTQIKILKEIEELKKNK
;
A
#
# COMPACT_ATOMS: atom_id res chain seq x y z
N MET A 1 6.32 -20.96 -15.98
CA MET A 1 6.40 -19.49 -15.95
C MET A 1 4.96 -19.01 -15.91
N SER A 2 4.48 -18.49 -14.79
CA SER A 2 3.08 -18.05 -14.69
C SER A 2 2.95 -16.73 -15.43
N ASP A 3 2.13 -16.68 -16.48
CA ASP A 3 1.79 -15.45 -17.18
C ASP A 3 1.25 -14.44 -16.15
N LYS A 4 2.09 -13.47 -15.78
CA LYS A 4 1.67 -12.36 -14.92
C LYS A 4 0.67 -11.55 -15.73
N LYS A 5 -0.63 -11.71 -15.44
CA LYS A 5 -1.68 -10.88 -16.01
C LYS A 5 -1.48 -9.44 -15.53
N ILE A 6 -0.94 -8.59 -16.42
CA ILE A 6 -0.73 -7.16 -16.18
C ILE A 6 -1.95 -6.41 -16.70
N ILE A 7 -2.53 -5.54 -15.87
CA ILE A 7 -3.60 -4.63 -16.28
C ILE A 7 -2.94 -3.33 -16.76
N GLU A 8 -2.89 -3.07 -18.06
CA GLU A 8 -2.17 -1.91 -18.58
C GLU A 8 -2.90 -0.59 -18.34
N ASN A 9 -4.24 -0.59 -18.42
CA ASN A 9 -5.03 0.63 -18.39
C ASN A 9 -5.20 1.19 -16.96
N PRO A 10 -4.72 2.42 -16.68
CA PRO A 10 -4.90 3.07 -15.38
C PRO A 10 -6.36 3.20 -14.93
N ALA A 11 -7.27 3.54 -15.84
CA ALA A 11 -8.69 3.67 -15.53
C ALA A 11 -9.30 2.33 -15.10
N GLU A 12 -8.88 1.24 -15.73
CA GLU A 12 -9.31 -0.10 -15.36
C GLU A 12 -8.76 -0.51 -13.98
N ARG A 13 -7.50 -0.20 -13.69
CA ARG A 13 -6.91 -0.44 -12.36
C ARG A 13 -7.69 0.27 -11.25
N ILE A 14 -8.06 1.53 -11.46
CA ILE A 14 -8.84 2.30 -10.49
C ILE A 14 -10.25 1.72 -10.30
N LYS A 15 -10.91 1.27 -11.38
CA LYS A 15 -12.23 0.62 -11.29
C LYS A 15 -12.15 -0.69 -10.51
N MET A 16 -11.16 -1.53 -10.84
CA MET A 16 -10.91 -2.79 -10.13
C MET A 16 -10.62 -2.56 -8.64
N LEU A 17 -9.84 -1.52 -8.30
CA LEU A 17 -9.61 -1.13 -6.91
C LEU A 17 -10.90 -0.71 -6.19
N ALA A 18 -11.75 0.08 -6.86
CA ALA A 18 -13.04 0.51 -6.30
C ALA A 18 -13.94 -0.70 -6.00
N ASP A 19 -14.00 -1.65 -6.92
CA ASP A 19 -14.78 -2.89 -6.79
C ASP A 19 -14.25 -3.76 -5.64
N GLU A 20 -12.93 -3.93 -5.55
CA GLU A 20 -12.27 -4.72 -4.50
C GLU A 20 -12.49 -4.11 -3.11
N LEU A 21 -12.41 -2.77 -3.00
CA LEU A 21 -12.70 -2.05 -1.76
C LEU A 21 -14.20 -1.92 -1.47
N ARG A 22 -15.07 -2.35 -2.38
CA ARG A 22 -16.54 -2.22 -2.31
C ARG A 22 -17.00 -0.78 -2.11
N VAL A 23 -16.32 0.18 -2.75
CA VAL A 23 -16.64 1.61 -2.68
C VAL A 23 -16.95 2.12 -4.08
N PRO A 24 -18.02 2.92 -4.28
CA PRO A 24 -18.27 3.55 -5.57
C PRO A 24 -17.08 4.41 -6.01
N VAL A 25 -16.74 4.36 -7.30
CA VAL A 25 -15.68 5.17 -7.91
C VAL A 25 -15.80 6.67 -7.55
N SER A 26 -17.02 7.19 -7.41
CA SER A 26 -17.30 8.59 -7.05
C SER A 26 -16.79 8.98 -5.66
N HIS A 27 -16.63 8.01 -4.76
CA HIS A 27 -16.19 8.21 -3.37
C HIS A 27 -14.78 7.66 -3.11
N LEU A 28 -14.16 7.02 -4.10
CA LEU A 28 -12.87 6.38 -3.94
C LEU A 28 -11.77 7.38 -3.53
N GLY A 29 -11.76 8.59 -4.09
CA GLY A 29 -10.75 9.61 -3.76
C GLY A 29 -10.71 9.95 -2.27
N ALA A 30 -11.87 10.15 -1.65
CA ALA A 30 -11.96 10.40 -0.20
C ALA A 30 -11.44 9.20 0.61
N LYS A 31 -11.71 7.98 0.14
CA LYS A 31 -11.29 6.75 0.78
C LYS A 31 -9.77 6.50 0.67
N LEU A 32 -9.14 7.01 -0.39
CA LEU A 32 -7.69 6.97 -0.64
C LEU A 32 -6.93 8.18 -0.09
N GLY A 33 -7.54 8.98 0.80
CA GLY A 33 -6.87 10.12 1.44
C GLY A 33 -6.80 11.40 0.61
N HIS A 34 -7.60 11.54 -0.44
CA HIS A 34 -7.69 12.78 -1.21
C HIS A 34 -8.89 13.62 -0.76
N ASN A 35 -8.74 14.96 -0.77
CA ASN A 35 -9.81 15.90 -0.40
C ASN A 35 -11.06 15.78 -1.29
N ASN A 36 -10.91 15.30 -2.52
CA ASN A 36 -12.00 15.14 -3.48
C ASN A 36 -11.66 14.05 -4.53
N ASN A 37 -12.62 13.76 -5.41
CA ASN A 37 -12.47 12.74 -6.44
C ASN A 37 -11.80 13.24 -7.74
N ALA A 38 -11.25 14.45 -7.78
CA ALA A 38 -10.76 15.06 -9.02
C ALA A 38 -9.61 14.26 -9.63
N THR A 39 -8.68 13.78 -8.82
CA THR A 39 -7.53 12.97 -9.27
C THR A 39 -7.98 11.62 -9.83
N VAL A 40 -8.88 10.93 -9.10
CA VAL A 40 -9.49 9.66 -9.53
C VAL A 40 -10.24 9.84 -10.86
N ASN A 41 -11.08 10.87 -10.98
CA ASN A 41 -11.80 11.17 -12.22
C ASN A 41 -10.84 11.49 -13.37
N SER A 42 -9.74 12.19 -13.10
CA SER A 42 -8.74 12.52 -14.13
C SER A 42 -8.06 11.27 -14.68
N ILE A 43 -7.79 10.27 -13.83
CA ILE A 43 -7.25 8.97 -14.25
C ILE A 43 -8.30 8.18 -15.06
N ILE A 44 -9.56 8.14 -14.60
CA ILE A 44 -10.62 7.35 -15.25
C ILE A 44 -11.00 7.89 -16.62
N TYR A 45 -11.12 9.22 -16.74
CA TYR A 45 -11.50 9.87 -18.00
C TYR A 45 -10.29 10.16 -18.90
N GLY A 46 -9.11 9.60 -18.59
CA GLY A 46 -7.92 9.66 -19.44
C GLY A 46 -7.25 11.03 -19.53
N LYS A 47 -7.54 11.95 -18.60
CA LYS A 47 -6.84 13.25 -18.51
C LYS A 47 -5.38 13.09 -18.05
N THR A 48 -5.09 12.01 -17.32
CA THR A 48 -3.75 11.63 -16.89
C THR A 48 -3.42 10.23 -17.42
N ALA A 49 -2.28 10.10 -18.10
CA ALA A 49 -1.86 8.86 -18.76
C ALA A 49 -1.37 7.77 -17.78
N THR A 50 -1.03 8.13 -16.54
CA THR A 50 -0.45 7.21 -15.55
C THR A 50 -0.94 7.52 -14.14
N ILE A 51 -0.91 6.51 -13.26
CA ILE A 51 -1.04 6.69 -11.81
C ILE A 51 0.34 7.09 -11.28
N THR A 52 0.42 8.18 -10.53
CA THR A 52 1.70 8.70 -10.00
C THR A 52 2.09 7.99 -8.70
N ASN A 53 3.39 7.99 -8.38
CA ASN A 53 3.87 7.48 -7.08
C ASN A 53 3.16 8.18 -5.92
N ALA A 54 3.06 9.51 -5.96
CA ALA A 54 2.38 10.28 -4.90
C ALA A 54 0.90 9.87 -4.71
N PHE A 55 0.18 9.51 -5.78
CA PHE A 55 -1.16 8.96 -5.65
C PHE A 55 -1.14 7.60 -4.94
N ALA A 56 -0.22 6.72 -5.33
CA ALA A 56 -0.08 5.39 -4.76
C ALA A 56 0.39 5.42 -3.29
N ASP A 57 1.31 6.31 -2.95
CA ASP A 57 1.80 6.52 -1.58
C ASP A 57 0.65 6.98 -0.67
N ASN A 58 -0.14 7.97 -1.11
CA ASN A 58 -1.28 8.46 -0.34
C ASN A 58 -2.37 7.39 -0.15
N ALA A 59 -2.64 6.61 -1.21
CA ALA A 59 -3.58 5.50 -1.17
C ALA A 59 -3.17 4.43 -0.14
N ILE A 60 -1.87 4.09 -0.09
CA ILE A 60 -1.32 3.09 0.84
C ILE A 60 -1.24 3.61 2.27
N GLU A 61 -0.95 4.90 2.46
CA GLU A 61 -0.97 5.52 3.79
C GLU A 61 -2.35 5.38 4.46
N HIS A 62 -3.42 5.46 3.66
CA HIS A 62 -4.79 5.33 4.14
C HIS A 62 -5.33 3.90 4.13
N ILE A 63 -4.86 3.06 3.19
CA ILE A 63 -5.24 1.65 3.05
C ILE A 63 -3.98 0.83 2.76
N PRO A 64 -3.24 0.39 3.80
CA PRO A 64 -1.97 -0.30 3.66
C PRO A 64 -2.05 -1.64 2.89
N GLU A 65 -3.24 -2.24 2.86
CA GLU A 65 -3.52 -3.48 2.15
C GLU A 65 -3.45 -3.33 0.63
N ILE A 66 -3.51 -2.10 0.10
CA ILE A 66 -3.40 -1.88 -1.34
C ILE A 66 -2.01 -2.29 -1.84
N ASN A 67 -1.98 -3.06 -2.93
CA ASN A 67 -0.72 -3.39 -3.58
C ASN A 67 -0.20 -2.20 -4.40
N TYR A 68 0.96 -1.67 -4.02
CA TYR A 68 1.61 -0.56 -4.72
C TYR A 68 1.90 -0.89 -6.20
N LEU A 69 2.33 -2.14 -6.47
CA LEU A 69 2.65 -2.58 -7.82
C LEU A 69 1.40 -2.73 -8.68
N PHE A 70 0.24 -3.03 -8.08
CA PHE A 70 -1.02 -3.01 -8.80
C PHE A 70 -1.35 -1.60 -9.30
N LEU A 71 -1.22 -0.59 -8.44
CA LEU A 71 -1.49 0.80 -8.82
C LEU A 71 -0.56 1.27 -9.95
N LEU A 72 0.75 1.12 -9.78
CA LEU A 72 1.72 1.68 -10.73
C LEU A 72 1.92 0.83 -11.98
N LYS A 73 1.92 -0.49 -11.83
CA LYS A 73 2.29 -1.42 -12.90
C LYS A 73 1.15 -2.34 -13.34
N GLY A 74 0.03 -2.36 -12.62
CA GLY A 74 -1.09 -3.26 -12.93
C GLY A 74 -0.81 -4.73 -12.57
N GLU A 75 0.19 -4.99 -11.73
CA GLU A 75 0.53 -6.34 -11.27
C GLU A 75 -0.45 -6.80 -10.19
N LEU A 76 -1.17 -7.90 -10.42
CA LEU A 76 -2.02 -8.52 -9.42
C LEU A 76 -1.20 -9.11 -8.26
N PRO A 77 -1.76 -9.21 -7.03
CA PRO A 77 -3.16 -8.95 -6.66
C PRO A 77 -3.47 -7.46 -6.42
N ILE A 78 -4.76 -7.07 -6.40
CA ILE A 78 -5.20 -5.68 -6.14
C ILE A 78 -4.90 -5.28 -4.69
N LEU A 79 -5.29 -6.15 -3.77
CA LEU A 79 -4.99 -6.07 -2.35
C LEU A 79 -4.02 -7.19 -1.98
N ASN A 80 -3.13 -6.90 -1.05
CA ASN A 80 -2.29 -7.90 -0.40
C ASN A 80 -3.16 -8.64 0.64
N ASN A 81 -3.95 -9.61 0.16
CA ASN A 81 -4.90 -10.39 0.96
C ASN A 81 -4.25 -11.33 2.00
N ASN A 82 -2.94 -11.23 2.22
CA ASN A 82 -2.22 -12.01 3.20
C ASN A 82 -1.45 -11.07 4.12
N ASP A 83 -1.82 -11.11 5.40
CA ASP A 83 -1.13 -10.56 6.59
C ASP A 83 0.33 -11.06 6.76
N THR A 84 1.03 -11.45 5.70
CA THR A 84 2.47 -11.57 5.78
C THR A 84 3.04 -10.17 5.91
N THR A 85 3.43 -9.85 7.14
CA THR A 85 4.07 -8.61 7.58
C THR A 85 5.11 -8.11 6.58
N THR A 86 5.77 -9.03 5.86
CA THR A 86 6.71 -8.78 4.75
C THR A 86 6.16 -7.94 3.59
N GLN A 87 4.92 -8.14 3.14
CA GLN A 87 4.35 -7.36 2.02
C GLN A 87 3.92 -5.96 2.47
N LEU A 88 3.33 -5.84 3.66
CA LEU A 88 3.05 -4.54 4.29
C LEU A 88 4.35 -3.76 4.54
N GLN A 89 5.41 -4.43 4.96
CA GLN A 89 6.75 -3.83 5.14
C GLN A 89 7.36 -3.39 3.81
N GLN A 90 7.17 -4.14 2.72
CA GLN A 90 7.64 -3.72 1.38
C GLN A 90 6.89 -2.49 0.87
N ASN A 91 5.59 -2.38 1.16
CA ASN A 91 4.78 -1.21 0.82
C ASN A 91 5.15 0.03 1.67
N MET A 92 5.28 -0.10 2.99
CA MET A 92 5.67 1.01 3.89
C MET A 92 7.08 1.56 3.59
N LEU A 93 7.97 0.73 3.05
CA LEU A 93 9.35 1.11 2.75
C LEU A 93 9.53 1.80 1.38
N GLY A 94 8.42 2.04 0.65
CA GLY A 94 8.36 2.92 -0.51
C GLY A 94 9.53 2.77 -1.46
N ASN A 95 9.44 1.80 -2.38
CA ASN A 95 10.31 1.58 -3.54
C ASN A 95 11.69 2.28 -3.48
N ASN A 96 12.54 1.85 -2.54
CA ASN A 96 13.97 2.13 -2.64
C ASN A 96 14.58 1.00 -3.47
N GLY A 97 14.88 1.32 -4.74
CA GLY A 97 15.70 0.46 -5.58
C GLY A 97 16.94 0.00 -4.80
N ASP A 98 17.23 -1.30 -4.88
CA ASP A 98 18.40 -1.97 -4.30
C ASP A 98 18.52 -2.02 -2.76
N ILE A 99 17.41 -2.14 -2.03
CA ILE A 99 17.49 -2.69 -0.67
C ILE A 99 17.61 -4.23 -0.78
N THR A 100 18.80 -4.77 -0.54
CA THR A 100 19.00 -6.22 -0.49
C THR A 100 18.15 -6.83 0.63
N MET A 101 17.66 -8.06 0.46
CA MET A 101 16.86 -8.77 1.47
C MET A 101 17.53 -8.77 2.86
N GLN A 102 18.86 -8.74 2.91
CA GLN A 102 19.65 -8.63 4.14
C GLN A 102 19.43 -7.29 4.87
N GLN A 103 19.32 -6.17 4.15
CA GLN A 103 19.01 -4.87 4.74
C GLN A 103 17.56 -4.78 5.22
N ILE A 104 16.63 -5.46 4.54
CA ILE A 104 15.25 -5.62 5.02
C ILE A 104 15.27 -6.36 6.35
N ILE A 105 15.89 -7.55 6.41
CA ILE A 105 16.00 -8.35 7.64
C ILE A 105 16.63 -7.54 8.78
N ALA A 106 17.69 -6.79 8.51
CA ALA A 106 18.34 -5.96 9.53
C ALA A 106 17.41 -4.85 10.09
N LYS A 107 16.66 -4.17 9.22
CA LYS A 107 15.68 -3.17 9.66
C LYS A 107 14.53 -3.81 10.46
N LEU A 108 14.06 -4.98 10.04
CA LEU A 108 13.02 -5.72 10.75
C LEU A 108 13.46 -6.21 12.12
N ASP A 109 14.70 -6.65 12.24
CA ASP A 109 15.27 -7.06 13.53
C ASP A 109 15.35 -5.88 14.50
N VAL A 110 15.77 -4.70 14.04
CA VAL A 110 15.79 -3.46 14.86
C VAL A 110 14.37 -3.06 15.31
N ILE A 111 13.40 -3.10 14.39
CA ILE A 111 11.99 -2.80 14.72
C ILE A 111 11.47 -3.79 15.77
N SER A 112 11.69 -5.09 15.56
CA SER A 112 11.23 -6.15 16.47
C SER A 112 11.83 -6.00 17.88
N LYS A 113 13.13 -5.73 17.96
CA LYS A 113 13.83 -5.46 19.24
C LYS A 113 13.26 -4.23 19.95
N THR A 114 12.94 -3.18 19.20
CA THR A 114 12.35 -1.95 19.75
C THR A 114 10.94 -2.21 20.28
N GLN A 115 10.12 -2.96 19.55
CA GLN A 115 8.78 -3.36 20.01
C GLN A 115 8.84 -4.20 21.29
N ILE A 116 9.76 -5.17 21.37
CA ILE A 116 9.96 -5.98 22.59
C ILE A 116 10.36 -5.08 23.77
N LYS A 117 11.22 -4.09 23.56
CA LYS A 117 11.64 -3.17 24.61
C LYS A 117 10.47 -2.32 25.13
N ILE A 118 9.68 -1.75 24.22
CA ILE A 118 8.47 -0.98 24.57
C ILE A 118 7.48 -1.84 25.35
N LEU A 119 7.25 -3.08 24.92
CA LEU A 119 6.36 -4.02 25.62
C LEU A 119 6.84 -4.32 27.04
N LYS A 120 8.14 -4.52 27.24
CA LYS A 120 8.73 -4.73 28.57
C LYS A 120 8.58 -3.49 29.46
N GLU A 121 8.84 -2.30 28.94
CA GLU A 121 8.65 -1.04 29.68
C GLU A 121 7.18 -0.85 30.08
N ILE A 122 6.23 -1.20 29.20
CA ILE A 122 4.79 -1.18 29.52
C ILE A 122 4.44 -2.21 30.61
N GLU A 123 5.01 -3.41 30.57
CA GLU A 123 4.79 -4.42 31.62
C GLU A 123 5.34 -3.97 32.97
N GLU A 124 6.52 -3.34 33.01
CA GLU A 124 7.10 -2.79 34.23
C GLU A 124 6.28 -1.62 34.79
N LEU A 125 5.80 -0.73 33.93
CA LEU A 125 4.89 0.35 34.31
C LEU A 125 3.55 -0.16 34.87
N LYS A 126 3.06 -1.31 34.37
CA LYS A 126 1.85 -1.96 34.87
C LYS A 126 2.07 -2.67 36.21
N LYS A 127 3.27 -3.17 36.49
CA LYS A 127 3.62 -3.80 37.78
C LYS A 127 3.85 -2.78 38.90
N ASN A 128 4.19 -1.54 38.55
CA ASN A 128 4.40 -0.43 39.48
C ASN A 128 3.12 0.41 39.73
N LYS A 129 1.95 -0.07 39.31
CA LYS A 129 0.62 0.44 39.68
C LYS A 129 -0.09 -0.57 40.56
#